data_AF-A0A177A3W2-F1
#
_entry.id   AF-A0A177A3W2-F1
#
_cell.length_a   1.000
_cell.length_b   1.000
_cell.length_c   1.000
_cell.angle_alpha   90.00
_cell.angle_beta   90.00
_cell.angle_gamma   90.00
#
_symmetry.space_group_name_H-M   'P 1'
#
loop_
_entity.id
_entity.type
_entity.pdbx_description
1 polymer ?
#
loop_
_entity_poly.entity_id
_entity_poly.type
_entity_poly.pdbx_seq_one_letter_code
_entity_poly.pdbx_strand_id
1 'polypeptide(L)'
;MDYLLEQFEQGKTLYAEDAFMSPCCNSGWAKLDKYYSLTDRSPVYIAALVLCPQNKWQYMEDNWPIEWITDAKAKVQLFWDREYKSTAITVPTPATETASTVHNAFQEWQKKRQRSQFDIDEYTKYLQAAVLPEKTSILICYDNNVTENVRATALLGAEIIFMPHVTMCTPSTRPGAGFVDHQLWQNRERDPTSLRAEFDGLKGRAWLMTLLLARAYDSAVFSNPIGMDDDQLKNGCSMVLDPFGDVVAECRKLGEAMAVAVCSREKMEMAGRFRYRKARRPELYGHIVGKDRESKLAVTWMSK
;
A
#
# COMPACT_ATOMS: atom_id res chain seq x y z
N MET A 1 3.26 -1.94 -11.34
CA MET A 1 3.85 -0.98 -12.30
C MET A 1 3.42 -1.32 -13.70
N ASP A 2 3.46 -2.61 -14.05
CA ASP A 2 3.26 -3.13 -15.40
C ASP A 2 1.87 -2.81 -15.97
N TYR A 3 0.81 -2.93 -15.17
CA TYR A 3 -0.54 -2.46 -15.56
C TYR A 3 -0.55 -0.99 -15.97
N LEU A 4 0.07 -0.10 -15.17
CA LEU A 4 0.09 1.34 -15.49
C LEU A 4 0.93 1.61 -16.74
N LEU A 5 2.05 0.92 -16.92
CA LEU A 5 2.85 1.00 -18.15
C LEU A 5 2.01 0.62 -19.36
N GLU A 6 1.27 -0.48 -19.29
CA GLU A 6 0.36 -0.92 -20.36
C GLU A 6 -0.71 0.15 -20.64
N GLN A 7 -1.34 0.73 -19.61
CA GLN A 7 -2.33 1.80 -19.78
C GLN A 7 -1.73 3.04 -20.45
N PHE A 8 -0.48 3.41 -20.11
CA PHE A 8 0.19 4.52 -20.76
C PHE A 8 0.57 4.22 -22.21
N GLU A 9 1.02 3.01 -22.54
CA GLU A 9 1.30 2.62 -23.93
C GLU A 9 0.04 2.60 -24.79
N GLN A 10 -1.06 2.07 -24.25
CA GLN A 10 -2.38 2.16 -24.90
C GLN A 10 -2.81 3.63 -25.05
N GLY A 11 -2.64 4.43 -24.01
CA GLY A 11 -2.97 5.85 -23.99
C GLY A 11 -2.18 6.68 -25.02
N LYS A 12 -0.88 6.41 -25.20
CA LYS A 12 -0.05 7.05 -26.24
C LYS A 12 -0.63 6.81 -27.65
N THR A 13 -1.22 5.64 -27.87
CA THR A 13 -1.82 5.29 -29.16
C THR A 13 -3.20 5.92 -29.30
N LEU A 14 -4.06 5.79 -28.29
CA LEU A 14 -5.43 6.28 -28.30
C LEU A 14 -5.52 7.81 -28.39
N TYR A 15 -4.62 8.51 -27.70
CA TYR A 15 -4.63 9.96 -27.59
C TYR A 15 -3.53 10.62 -28.40
N ALA A 16 -2.93 9.94 -29.39
CA ALA A 16 -1.76 10.42 -30.12
C ALA A 16 -1.90 11.85 -30.67
N GLU A 17 -3.09 12.18 -31.20
CA GLU A 17 -3.43 13.48 -31.80
C GLU A 17 -4.07 14.47 -30.80
N ASP A 18 -4.29 14.06 -29.55
CA ASP A 18 -4.87 14.92 -28.52
C ASP A 18 -3.79 15.82 -27.90
N ALA A 19 -3.93 17.13 -28.10
CA ALA A 19 -2.96 18.12 -27.66
C ALA A 19 -2.73 18.18 -26.14
N PHE A 20 -3.67 17.66 -25.34
CA PHE A 20 -3.57 17.64 -23.88
C PHE A 20 -3.17 16.25 -23.36
N MET A 21 -3.88 15.22 -23.81
CA MET A 21 -3.71 13.85 -23.28
C MET A 21 -2.41 13.19 -23.76
N SER A 22 -1.95 13.45 -24.99
CA SER A 22 -0.68 12.88 -25.49
C SER A 22 0.53 13.29 -24.62
N PRO A 23 0.76 14.60 -24.33
CA PRO A 23 1.82 14.99 -23.39
C PRO A 23 1.67 14.38 -22.00
N CYS A 24 0.44 14.25 -21.48
CA CYS A 24 0.19 13.62 -20.18
C CYS A 24 0.58 12.13 -20.16
N CYS A 25 0.18 11.37 -21.18
CA CYS A 25 0.53 9.95 -21.30
C CYS A 25 2.05 9.75 -21.42
N ASN A 26 2.72 10.57 -22.24
CA ASN A 26 4.17 10.51 -22.41
C ASN A 26 4.92 10.89 -21.12
N SER A 27 4.47 11.93 -20.42
CA SER A 27 5.07 12.35 -19.14
C SER A 27 4.87 11.29 -18.05
N GLY A 28 3.68 10.70 -17.97
CA GLY A 28 3.38 9.60 -17.07
C GLY A 28 4.27 8.39 -17.33
N TRP A 29 4.41 8.01 -18.60
CA TRP A 29 5.31 6.93 -19.02
C TRP A 29 6.77 7.21 -18.65
N ALA A 30 7.29 8.40 -18.98
CA ALA A 30 8.68 8.76 -18.68
C ALA A 30 8.97 8.76 -17.17
N LYS A 31 8.00 9.18 -16.35
CA LYS A 31 8.12 9.13 -14.88
C LYS A 31 8.11 7.68 -14.38
N LEU A 32 7.27 6.80 -14.95
CA LEU A 32 7.28 5.37 -14.61
C LEU A 32 8.60 4.73 -15.00
N ASP A 33 9.10 4.94 -16.21
CA ASP A 33 10.37 4.41 -16.71
C ASP A 33 11.53 4.83 -15.80
N LYS A 34 11.59 6.14 -15.46
CA LYS A 34 12.55 6.67 -14.48
C LYS A 34 12.53 5.84 -13.20
N TYR A 35 11.38 5.64 -12.55
CA TYR A 35 11.34 4.92 -11.28
C TYR A 35 11.49 3.40 -11.43
N TYR A 36 11.03 2.83 -12.54
CA TYR A 36 11.20 1.42 -12.85
C TYR A 36 12.69 1.07 -12.92
N SER A 37 13.50 1.92 -13.56
CA SER A 37 14.96 1.78 -13.60
C SER A 37 15.65 1.82 -12.22
N LEU A 38 14.96 2.30 -11.19
CA LEU A 38 15.49 2.39 -9.82
C LEU A 38 15.06 1.22 -8.93
N THR A 39 14.14 0.36 -9.39
CA THR A 39 13.60 -0.74 -8.58
C THR A 39 14.66 -1.74 -8.14
N ASP A 40 15.71 -1.92 -8.94
CA ASP A 40 16.86 -2.79 -8.61
C ASP A 40 17.75 -2.25 -7.49
N ARG A 41 17.58 -0.98 -7.07
CA ARG A 41 18.38 -0.38 -5.99
C ARG A 41 18.07 -0.96 -4.61
N SER A 42 16.89 -1.56 -4.44
CA SER A 42 16.42 -2.04 -3.15
C SER A 42 15.66 -3.35 -3.29
N PRO A 43 15.90 -4.36 -2.43
CA PRO A 43 15.16 -5.62 -2.47
C PRO A 43 13.69 -5.45 -2.08
N VAL A 44 13.29 -4.28 -1.57
CA VAL A 44 11.91 -3.98 -1.13
C VAL A 44 10.90 -4.14 -2.27
N TYR A 45 11.26 -3.77 -3.51
CA TYR A 45 10.35 -3.91 -4.65
C TYR A 45 10.03 -5.39 -4.92
N ILE A 46 11.08 -6.21 -5.01
CA ILE A 46 10.96 -7.65 -5.25
C ILE A 46 10.22 -8.30 -4.07
N ALA A 47 10.57 -7.95 -2.83
CA ALA A 47 9.88 -8.44 -1.65
C ALA A 47 8.38 -8.11 -1.68
N ALA A 48 8.00 -6.90 -2.09
CA ALA A 48 6.60 -6.50 -2.22
C ALA A 48 5.85 -7.33 -3.28
N LEU A 49 6.48 -7.64 -4.42
CA LEU A 49 5.90 -8.52 -5.44
C LEU A 49 5.66 -9.93 -4.90
N VAL A 50 6.62 -10.50 -4.16
CA VAL A 50 6.47 -11.82 -3.54
C VAL A 50 5.41 -11.81 -2.45
N LEU A 51 5.34 -10.76 -1.64
CA LEU A 51 4.34 -10.59 -0.58
C LEU A 51 2.94 -10.24 -1.12
N CYS A 52 2.78 -10.15 -2.44
CA CYS A 52 1.46 -10.09 -3.06
C CYS A 52 0.78 -11.47 -2.99
N PRO A 53 -0.32 -11.62 -2.23
CA PRO A 53 -0.94 -12.92 -1.95
C PRO A 53 -1.62 -13.54 -3.18
N GLN A 54 -1.75 -12.78 -4.27
CA GLN A 54 -2.40 -13.21 -5.51
C GLN A 54 -1.46 -13.99 -6.42
N ASN A 55 -0.17 -13.67 -6.42
CA ASN A 55 0.77 -14.24 -7.38
C ASN A 55 2.06 -14.76 -6.76
N LYS A 56 2.54 -14.13 -5.68
CA LYS A 56 3.83 -14.47 -5.06
C LYS A 56 4.98 -14.53 -6.09
N TRP A 57 5.80 -15.57 -6.06
CA TRP A 57 6.87 -15.78 -7.04
C TRP A 57 6.36 -16.07 -8.45
N GLN A 58 5.15 -16.63 -8.60
CA GLN A 58 4.61 -17.04 -9.90
C GLN A 58 4.58 -15.87 -10.90
N TYR A 59 4.25 -14.66 -10.43
CA TYR A 59 4.27 -13.47 -11.29
C TYR A 59 5.62 -13.26 -11.96
N MET A 60 6.70 -13.26 -11.18
CA MET A 60 8.03 -13.05 -11.72
C MET A 60 8.49 -14.25 -12.55
N GLU A 61 8.10 -15.46 -12.16
CA GLU A 61 8.39 -16.69 -12.91
C GLU A 61 7.74 -16.69 -14.30
N ASP A 62 6.57 -16.08 -14.44
CA ASP A 62 5.86 -16.00 -15.72
C ASP A 62 6.31 -14.81 -16.59
N ASN A 63 6.79 -13.71 -15.99
CA ASN A 63 6.98 -12.44 -16.68
C ASN A 63 8.46 -11.99 -16.79
N TRP A 64 9.39 -12.55 -16.01
CA TRP A 64 10.78 -12.11 -15.97
C TRP A 64 11.76 -13.13 -16.57
N PRO A 65 12.93 -12.70 -17.08
CA PRO A 65 14.00 -13.59 -17.48
C PRO A 65 14.49 -14.47 -16.32
N ILE A 66 14.88 -15.71 -16.61
CA ILE A 66 15.25 -16.71 -15.60
C ILE A 66 16.48 -16.31 -14.77
N GLU A 67 17.41 -15.60 -15.39
CA GLU A 67 18.57 -15.02 -14.75
C GLU A 67 18.20 -14.00 -13.66
N TRP A 68 17.15 -13.18 -13.89
CA TRP A 68 16.70 -12.16 -12.93
C TRP A 68 16.00 -12.80 -11.74
N ILE A 69 15.24 -13.87 -11.97
CA ILE A 69 14.52 -14.59 -10.91
C ILE A 69 15.50 -15.17 -9.88
N THR A 70 16.62 -15.72 -10.34
CA THR A 70 17.63 -16.33 -9.45
C THR A 70 18.25 -15.30 -8.51
N ASP A 71 18.65 -14.15 -9.05
CA ASP A 71 19.18 -13.03 -8.27
C ASP A 71 18.11 -12.44 -7.32
N ALA A 72 16.88 -12.28 -7.82
CA ALA A 72 15.73 -11.80 -7.04
C ALA A 72 15.46 -12.68 -5.80
N LYS A 73 15.44 -14.02 -5.97
CA LYS A 73 15.26 -14.97 -4.87
C LYS A 73 16.35 -14.83 -3.82
N ALA A 74 17.61 -14.72 -4.23
CA ALA A 74 18.74 -14.52 -3.32
C ALA A 74 18.63 -13.20 -2.55
N LYS A 75 18.29 -12.10 -3.23
CA LYS A 75 18.10 -10.76 -2.63
C LYS A 75 16.99 -10.76 -1.57
N VAL A 76 15.82 -11.34 -1.87
CA VAL A 76 14.69 -11.40 -0.92
C VAL A 76 15.01 -12.29 0.27
N GLN A 77 15.65 -13.45 0.04
CA GLN A 77 16.06 -14.32 1.15
C GLN A 77 17.02 -13.61 2.09
N LEU A 78 18.05 -12.95 1.55
CA LEU A 78 19.01 -12.17 2.32
C LEU A 78 18.31 -11.03 3.10
N PHE A 79 17.35 -10.37 2.47
CA PHE A 79 16.58 -9.28 3.09
C PHE A 79 15.73 -9.79 4.25
N TRP A 80 15.03 -10.92 4.08
CA TRP A 80 14.26 -11.58 5.15
C TRP A 80 15.15 -11.94 6.34
N ASP A 81 16.25 -12.66 6.09
CA ASP A 81 17.13 -13.17 7.13
C ASP A 81 17.80 -12.03 7.94
N ARG A 82 18.14 -10.91 7.29
CA ARG A 82 18.81 -9.78 7.95
C ARG A 82 17.86 -8.86 8.72
N GLU A 83 16.71 -8.53 8.13
CA GLU A 83 15.91 -7.40 8.60
C GLU A 83 14.65 -7.83 9.38
N TYR A 84 14.06 -8.99 9.06
CA TYR A 84 12.71 -9.34 9.54
C TYR A 84 12.62 -10.64 10.33
N LYS A 85 13.45 -11.64 10.02
CA LYS A 85 13.36 -12.97 10.64
C LYS A 85 13.45 -12.94 12.18
N SER A 86 14.26 -12.04 12.74
CA SER A 86 14.40 -11.86 14.18
C SER A 86 13.22 -11.14 14.84
N THR A 87 12.41 -10.43 14.05
CA THR A 87 11.22 -9.69 14.50
C THR A 87 9.92 -10.46 14.29
N ALA A 88 9.97 -11.61 13.60
CA ALA A 88 8.82 -12.44 13.31
C ALA A 88 8.17 -12.91 14.62
N ILE A 89 6.93 -12.48 14.84
CA ILE A 89 6.13 -12.89 16.00
C ILE A 89 5.36 -14.14 15.59
N THR A 90 5.44 -15.21 16.37
CA THR A 90 4.56 -16.36 16.22
C THR A 90 3.13 -15.94 16.50
N VAL A 91 2.35 -15.64 15.45
CA VAL A 91 0.91 -15.46 15.59
C VAL A 91 0.29 -16.83 15.90
N PRO A 92 -0.37 -17.00 17.05
CA PRO A 92 -1.10 -18.23 17.34
C PRO A 92 -2.11 -18.45 16.22
N THR A 93 -1.97 -19.56 15.50
CA THR A 93 -3.01 -19.96 14.54
C THR A 93 -4.26 -20.23 15.37
N PRO A 94 -5.44 -19.65 15.04
CA PRO A 94 -6.66 -19.98 15.77
C PRO A 94 -6.81 -21.50 15.71
N ALA A 95 -6.70 -22.15 16.87
CA ALA A 95 -6.95 -23.58 16.95
C ALA A 95 -8.39 -23.76 16.48
N THR A 96 -8.58 -24.53 15.41
CA THR A 96 -9.89 -25.07 15.05
C THR A 96 -10.50 -25.60 16.34
N GLU A 97 -11.67 -25.09 16.72
CA GLU A 97 -12.36 -25.42 17.98
C GLU A 97 -12.18 -26.90 18.28
N THR A 98 -11.37 -27.19 19.29
CA THR A 98 -11.09 -28.57 19.68
C THR A 98 -12.33 -29.07 20.37
N ALA A 99 -13.08 -29.92 19.68
CA ALA A 99 -14.05 -30.80 20.30
C ALA A 99 -13.43 -31.46 21.54
N SER A 100 -14.23 -31.56 22.61
CA SER A 100 -13.82 -31.96 23.97
C SER A 100 -12.67 -32.97 24.00
N THR A 101 -11.53 -32.57 24.55
CA THR A 101 -10.32 -33.40 24.64
C THR A 101 -10.51 -34.54 25.63
N VAL A 102 -10.79 -35.75 25.12
CA VAL A 102 -10.66 -36.98 25.90
C VAL A 102 -9.18 -37.32 26.04
N HIS A 103 -8.64 -37.21 27.25
CA HIS A 103 -7.26 -37.57 27.56
C HIS A 103 -7.11 -39.09 27.68
N ASN A 104 -6.42 -39.72 26.74
CA ASN A 104 -6.05 -41.13 26.85
C ASN A 104 -4.60 -41.39 26.43
N ALA A 105 -4.08 -42.55 26.84
CA ALA A 105 -2.71 -42.98 26.59
C ALA A 105 -2.34 -43.05 25.09
N PHE A 106 -3.33 -43.24 24.21
CA PHE A 106 -3.12 -43.26 22.77
C PHE A 106 -2.81 -41.85 22.22
N GLN A 107 -3.48 -40.80 22.70
CA GLN A 107 -3.16 -39.42 22.32
C GLN A 107 -1.79 -38.96 22.84
N GLU A 108 -1.39 -39.36 24.06
CA GLU A 108 -0.03 -39.08 24.56
C GLU A 108 1.04 -39.81 23.76
N TRP A 109 0.79 -41.07 23.39
CA TRP A 109 1.66 -41.84 22.50
C TRP A 109 1.76 -41.19 21.11
N GLN A 110 0.65 -40.65 20.59
CA GLN A 110 0.60 -39.96 19.30
C GLN A 110 1.31 -38.59 19.35
N LYS A 111 1.18 -37.82 20.44
CA LYS A 111 1.95 -36.56 20.66
C LYS A 111 3.45 -36.82 20.77
N LYS A 112 3.87 -37.88 21.46
CA LYS A 112 5.29 -38.28 21.57
C LYS A 112 5.91 -38.70 20.23
N ARG A 113 5.09 -39.12 19.26
CA ARG A 113 5.50 -39.56 17.91
C ARG A 113 5.12 -38.58 16.81
N GLN A 114 4.41 -37.50 17.14
CA GLN A 114 4.21 -36.38 16.24
C GLN A 114 5.61 -35.82 15.98
N ARG A 115 6.14 -36.09 14.79
CA ARG A 115 7.36 -35.42 14.33
C ARG A 115 7.16 -33.94 14.59
N SER A 116 8.13 -33.32 15.27
CA SER A 116 8.19 -31.87 15.45
C SER A 116 7.76 -31.26 14.12
N GLN A 117 6.60 -30.60 14.13
CA GLN A 117 6.11 -29.85 12.99
C GLN A 117 7.31 -29.01 12.56
N PHE A 118 7.79 -29.18 11.32
CA PHE A 118 8.96 -28.45 10.85
C PHE A 118 8.76 -27.00 11.26
N ASP A 119 9.72 -26.42 11.96
CA ASP A 119 9.68 -25.02 12.35
C ASP A 119 9.97 -24.22 11.08
N ILE A 120 8.97 -24.19 10.19
CA ILE A 120 9.01 -23.44 8.94
C ILE A 120 8.76 -22.00 9.31
N ASP A 121 9.70 -21.14 8.93
CA ASP A 121 9.60 -19.71 9.25
C ASP A 121 8.39 -19.06 8.56
N GLU A 122 8.00 -17.89 9.08
CA GLU A 122 6.80 -17.17 8.64
C GLU A 122 6.81 -16.90 7.13
N TYR A 123 7.97 -16.55 6.57
CA TYR A 123 8.10 -16.32 5.14
C TYR A 123 7.85 -17.61 4.33
N THR A 124 8.45 -18.74 4.72
CA THR A 124 8.21 -20.02 4.05
C THR A 124 6.75 -20.46 4.19
N LYS A 125 6.16 -20.27 5.37
CA LYS A 125 4.72 -20.53 5.60
C LYS A 125 3.84 -19.67 4.70
N TYR A 126 4.17 -18.39 4.55
CA TYR A 126 3.48 -17.48 3.63
C TYR A 126 3.60 -17.97 2.19
N LEU A 127 4.79 -18.37 1.72
CA LEU A 127 4.98 -18.88 0.36
C LEU A 127 4.13 -20.12 0.08
N GLN A 128 3.98 -21.01 1.07
CA GLN A 128 3.18 -22.24 0.96
C GLN A 128 1.66 -22.03 1.11
N ALA A 129 1.22 -20.88 1.64
CA ALA A 129 -0.21 -20.60 1.81
C ALA A 129 -0.95 -20.59 0.46
N ALA A 130 -2.27 -20.79 0.47
CA ALA A 130 -3.05 -20.66 -0.75
C ALA A 130 -2.97 -19.23 -1.30
N VAL A 131 -2.93 -19.09 -2.61
CA VAL A 131 -3.13 -17.81 -3.29
C VAL A 131 -4.53 -17.29 -2.98
N LEU A 132 -4.65 -16.00 -2.68
CA LEU A 132 -5.92 -15.36 -2.39
C LEU A 132 -6.50 -14.69 -3.65
N PRO A 133 -7.81 -14.86 -3.94
CA PRO A 133 -8.44 -14.25 -5.10
C PRO A 133 -8.45 -12.72 -5.01
N GLU A 134 -8.42 -12.07 -6.17
CA GLU A 134 -8.30 -10.62 -6.28
C GLU A 134 -9.55 -9.90 -5.73
N LYS A 135 -9.34 -9.16 -4.64
CA LYS A 135 -10.30 -8.20 -4.07
C LYS A 135 -9.58 -6.90 -3.72
N THR A 136 -8.71 -6.48 -4.61
CA THR A 136 -7.88 -5.29 -4.47
C THR A 136 -8.26 -4.26 -5.51
N SER A 137 -7.99 -2.99 -5.23
CA SER A 137 -8.12 -1.92 -6.22
C SER A 137 -7.10 -0.81 -5.93
N ILE A 138 -6.96 0.13 -6.86
CA ILE A 138 -6.00 1.23 -6.78
C ILE A 138 -6.75 2.55 -6.96
N LEU A 139 -6.47 3.54 -6.10
CA LEU A 139 -6.85 4.93 -6.27
C LEU A 139 -5.62 5.82 -6.19
N ILE A 140 -5.36 6.61 -7.24
CA ILE A 140 -4.08 7.29 -7.39
C ILE A 140 -4.18 8.69 -6.82
N CYS A 141 -3.41 8.96 -5.77
CA CYS A 141 -3.19 10.28 -5.19
C CYS A 141 -4.49 11.10 -5.03
N TYR A 142 -4.70 12.09 -5.90
CA TYR A 142 -5.83 13.01 -5.85
C TYR A 142 -7.20 12.32 -5.94
N ASP A 143 -7.29 11.12 -6.53
CA ASP A 143 -8.52 10.33 -6.56
C ASP A 143 -9.09 10.09 -5.17
N ASN A 144 -8.20 9.95 -4.17
CA ASN A 144 -8.56 9.73 -2.78
C ASN A 144 -9.17 10.97 -2.13
N ASN A 145 -9.03 12.16 -2.72
CA ASN A 145 -9.71 13.37 -2.25
C ASN A 145 -11.21 13.35 -2.54
N VAL A 146 -11.64 12.62 -3.56
CA VAL A 146 -13.04 12.44 -3.95
C VAL A 146 -13.58 11.23 -3.20
N THR A 147 -14.43 11.47 -2.19
CA THR A 147 -14.88 10.41 -1.27
C THR A 147 -15.73 9.35 -1.99
N GLU A 148 -16.38 9.75 -3.08
CA GLU A 148 -17.18 8.91 -3.95
C GLU A 148 -16.34 7.82 -4.61
N ASN A 149 -15.08 8.10 -4.99
CA ASN A 149 -14.19 7.13 -5.64
C ASN A 149 -13.90 5.95 -4.72
N VAL A 150 -13.53 6.23 -3.47
CA VAL A 150 -13.31 5.20 -2.44
C VAL A 150 -14.54 4.32 -2.29
N ARG A 151 -15.72 4.95 -2.16
CA ARG A 151 -16.97 4.21 -1.98
C ARG A 151 -17.33 3.38 -3.22
N ALA A 152 -17.18 3.92 -4.42
CA ALA A 152 -17.46 3.22 -5.66
C ALA A 152 -16.58 1.97 -5.78
N THR A 153 -15.29 2.12 -5.56
CA THR A 153 -14.31 1.02 -5.57
C THR A 153 -14.66 -0.08 -4.57
N ALA A 154 -15.03 0.29 -3.34
CA ALA A 154 -15.44 -0.68 -2.32
C ALA A 154 -16.76 -1.40 -2.66
N LEU A 155 -17.65 -0.77 -3.43
CA LEU A 155 -18.91 -1.37 -3.90
C LEU A 155 -18.71 -2.29 -5.12
N LEU A 156 -17.67 -2.05 -5.92
CA LEU A 156 -17.25 -2.95 -7.00
C LEU A 156 -16.61 -4.26 -6.47
N GLY A 157 -16.35 -4.35 -5.17
CA GLY A 157 -15.90 -5.57 -4.51
C GLY A 157 -14.50 -5.51 -3.90
N ALA A 158 -13.83 -4.34 -3.93
CA ALA A 158 -12.54 -4.18 -3.28
C ALA A 158 -12.65 -4.37 -1.74
N GLU A 159 -11.81 -5.25 -1.20
CA GLU A 159 -11.57 -5.45 0.23
C GLU A 159 -10.34 -4.68 0.71
N ILE A 160 -9.37 -4.42 -0.18
CA ILE A 160 -8.19 -3.58 0.09
C ILE A 160 -8.02 -2.56 -1.05
N ILE A 161 -7.77 -1.30 -0.69
CA ILE A 161 -7.50 -0.23 -1.66
C ILE A 161 -6.06 0.24 -1.50
N PHE A 162 -5.26 0.09 -2.55
CA PHE A 162 -3.93 0.67 -2.63
C PHE A 162 -4.04 2.13 -3.06
N MET A 163 -3.32 2.98 -2.34
CA MET A 163 -3.42 4.42 -2.44
C MET A 163 -2.02 5.02 -2.65
N PRO A 164 -1.39 4.84 -3.83
CA PRO A 164 -0.12 5.48 -4.13
C PRO A 164 -0.30 6.99 -4.22
N HIS A 165 0.53 7.73 -3.50
CA HIS A 165 0.48 9.18 -3.38
C HIS A 165 1.83 9.83 -3.65
N VAL A 166 1.76 11.08 -4.10
CA VAL A 166 2.82 12.07 -3.92
C VAL A 166 2.15 13.28 -3.30
N THR A 167 2.21 13.36 -1.98
CA THR A 167 1.50 14.38 -1.20
C THR A 167 2.34 14.83 -0.01
N MET A 168 1.84 15.86 0.68
CA MET A 168 2.56 16.59 1.75
C MET A 168 3.84 17.26 1.29
N CYS A 169 4.29 18.24 2.07
CA CYS A 169 5.45 19.05 1.70
C CYS A 169 5.26 19.66 0.29
N THR A 170 4.02 20.03 -0.06
CA THR A 170 3.61 20.60 -1.35
C THR A 170 2.92 21.95 -1.14
N PRO A 171 2.81 22.79 -2.19
CA PRO A 171 2.03 24.02 -2.12
C PRO A 171 0.58 23.74 -1.71
N SER A 172 0.09 24.48 -0.72
CA SER A 172 -1.27 24.34 -0.23
C SER A 172 -1.80 25.70 0.24
N THR A 173 -3.10 25.95 0.02
CA THR A 173 -3.80 27.13 0.55
C THR A 173 -4.14 27.00 2.03
N ARG A 174 -3.93 25.81 2.63
CA ARG A 174 -4.23 25.56 4.04
C ARG A 174 -3.17 26.21 4.93
N PRO A 175 -3.57 26.96 5.99
CA PRO A 175 -2.62 27.47 6.98
C PRO A 175 -1.78 26.34 7.61
N GLY A 176 -0.46 26.56 7.66
CA GLY A 176 0.50 25.60 8.25
C GLY A 176 0.90 24.43 7.35
N ALA A 177 0.30 24.29 6.16
CA ALA A 177 0.81 23.40 5.12
C ALA A 177 1.79 24.13 4.20
N GLY A 178 2.58 23.40 3.42
CA GLY A 178 3.59 23.98 2.52
C GLY A 178 4.85 23.12 2.46
N PHE A 179 5.91 23.69 1.90
CA PHE A 179 7.21 23.03 1.79
C PHE A 179 7.93 22.93 3.14
N VAL A 180 8.75 21.88 3.25
CA VAL A 180 9.74 21.69 4.30
C VAL A 180 11.11 22.07 3.73
N ASP A 181 11.92 22.77 4.52
CA ASP A 181 13.26 23.20 4.12
C ASP A 181 14.16 21.99 3.81
N HIS A 182 14.78 21.98 2.62
CA HIS A 182 15.66 20.89 2.18
C HIS A 182 16.93 20.77 3.04
N GLN A 183 17.36 21.85 3.70
CA GLN A 183 18.51 21.82 4.61
C GLN A 183 18.27 20.87 5.80
N LEU A 184 17.02 20.75 6.25
CA LEU A 184 16.63 19.79 7.30
C LEU A 184 16.81 18.35 6.83
N TRP A 185 16.56 18.06 5.55
CA TRP A 185 16.81 16.74 4.97
C TRP A 185 18.30 16.41 4.85
N GLN A 186 19.11 17.39 4.45
CA GLN A 186 20.56 17.23 4.37
C GLN A 186 21.18 16.99 5.74
N ASN A 187 20.64 17.64 6.79
CA ASN A 187 21.14 17.52 8.16
C ASN A 187 20.50 16.39 8.98
N ARG A 188 19.62 15.56 8.39
CA ARG A 188 18.77 14.60 9.11
C ARG A 188 19.51 13.57 9.98
N GLU A 189 20.75 13.23 9.63
CA GLU A 189 21.57 12.29 10.41
C GLU A 189 22.12 12.94 11.70
N ARG A 190 22.35 14.26 11.68
CA ARG A 190 22.87 15.03 12.82
C ARG A 190 21.75 15.62 13.67
N ASP A 191 20.68 16.07 13.03
CA ASP A 191 19.49 16.61 13.69
C ASP A 191 18.21 16.00 13.08
N PRO A 192 17.89 14.74 13.42
CA PRO A 192 16.66 14.10 12.97
C PRO A 192 15.41 14.74 13.61
N THR A 193 15.55 15.39 14.76
CA THR A 193 14.44 15.91 15.56
C THR A 193 13.76 17.09 14.88
N SER A 194 14.54 18.05 14.38
CA SER A 194 13.98 19.22 13.68
C SER A 194 13.22 18.83 12.41
N LEU A 195 13.79 17.91 11.61
CA LEU A 195 13.11 17.37 10.45
C LEU A 195 11.84 16.60 10.84
N ARG A 196 11.89 15.82 11.92
CA ARG A 196 10.75 15.05 12.42
C ARG A 196 9.58 15.95 12.80
N ALA A 197 9.85 17.06 13.47
CA ALA A 197 8.82 18.02 13.87
C ALA A 197 8.03 18.56 12.66
N GLU A 198 8.74 18.89 11.57
CA GLU A 198 8.13 19.31 10.31
C GLU A 198 7.31 18.18 9.65
N PHE A 199 7.86 16.97 9.60
CA PHE A 199 7.20 15.80 9.01
C PHE A 199 5.97 15.34 9.80
N ASP A 200 5.95 15.54 11.12
CA ASP A 200 4.82 15.18 11.97
C ASP A 200 3.77 16.28 12.06
N GLY A 201 4.15 17.52 11.75
CA GLY A 201 3.28 18.69 11.77
C GLY A 201 2.28 18.76 10.60
N LEU A 202 1.68 19.94 10.45
CA LEU A 202 0.61 20.22 9.46
C LEU A 202 1.08 20.16 8.00
N LYS A 203 2.39 20.21 7.75
CA LYS A 203 2.98 20.02 6.42
C LYS A 203 3.05 18.55 6.02
N GLY A 204 2.97 17.63 6.99
CA GLY A 204 3.12 16.18 6.82
C GLY A 204 1.99 15.39 7.48
N ARG A 205 2.35 14.53 8.43
CA ARG A 205 1.49 13.49 9.01
C ARG A 205 0.20 14.03 9.62
N ALA A 206 0.24 15.13 10.37
CA ALA A 206 -0.97 15.67 11.00
C ALA A 206 -2.04 16.05 9.96
N TRP A 207 -1.64 16.50 8.77
CA TRP A 207 -2.59 16.70 7.67
C TRP A 207 -3.14 15.36 7.16
N LEU A 208 -2.30 14.34 6.99
CA LEU A 208 -2.77 13.02 6.55
C LEU A 208 -3.88 12.51 7.44
N MET A 209 -3.64 12.52 8.75
CA MET A 209 -4.52 11.91 9.73
C MET A 209 -5.85 12.65 9.84
N THR A 210 -5.93 13.89 9.36
CA THR A 210 -7.18 14.65 9.32
C THR A 210 -8.13 14.11 8.25
N LEU A 211 -7.61 13.75 7.07
CA LEU A 211 -8.45 13.47 5.89
C LEU A 211 -8.37 12.02 5.43
N LEU A 212 -7.19 11.39 5.53
CA LEU A 212 -6.99 10.00 5.11
C LEU A 212 -7.86 9.04 5.91
N LEU A 213 -8.04 9.24 7.22
CA LEU A 213 -8.90 8.38 8.04
C LEU A 213 -10.36 8.38 7.56
N ALA A 214 -10.87 9.53 7.11
CA ALA A 214 -12.21 9.63 6.54
C ALA A 214 -12.31 8.94 5.16
N ARG A 215 -11.18 8.79 4.46
CA ARG A 215 -11.07 8.25 3.09
C ARG A 215 -10.65 6.79 3.04
N ALA A 216 -9.97 6.31 4.07
CA ALA A 216 -9.56 4.93 4.29
C ALA A 216 -10.60 4.16 5.12
N TYR A 217 -11.87 4.59 5.02
CA TYR A 217 -12.99 3.96 5.69
C TYR A 217 -13.24 2.51 5.22
N ASP A 218 -12.49 2.06 4.21
CA ASP A 218 -12.28 0.67 3.77
C ASP A 218 -10.77 0.36 3.86
N SER A 219 -10.37 -0.89 4.11
CA SER A 219 -8.95 -1.25 4.39
C SER A 219 -8.04 -0.68 3.31
N ALA A 220 -7.03 0.08 3.70
CA ALA A 220 -6.24 0.87 2.76
C ALA A 220 -4.75 0.74 3.01
N VAL A 221 -3.99 0.71 1.92
CA VAL A 221 -2.53 0.76 1.93
C VAL A 221 -2.12 2.08 1.30
N PHE A 222 -1.68 3.02 2.14
CA PHE A 222 -1.19 4.32 1.71
C PHE A 222 0.33 4.23 1.51
N SER A 223 0.80 4.64 0.33
CA SER A 223 2.23 4.76 0.06
C SER A 223 2.57 6.15 -0.43
N ASN A 224 3.67 6.72 0.07
CA ASN A 224 4.12 8.07 -0.27
C ASN A 224 5.66 8.09 -0.26
N PRO A 225 6.32 8.77 -1.22
CA PRO A 225 7.78 8.83 -1.28
C PRO A 225 8.36 9.59 -0.09
N ILE A 226 9.61 9.30 0.21
CA ILE A 226 10.41 10.03 1.19
C ILE A 226 11.73 10.49 0.57
N GLY A 227 12.20 11.68 0.98
CA GLY A 227 13.43 12.29 0.50
C GLY A 227 13.21 13.27 -0.64
N MET A 228 14.32 13.73 -1.23
CA MET A 228 14.30 14.74 -2.29
C MET A 228 13.84 14.12 -3.62
N ASP A 229 12.80 14.70 -4.23
CA ASP A 229 12.50 14.55 -5.66
C ASP A 229 12.74 15.92 -6.30
N ASP A 230 13.91 16.06 -6.93
CA ASP A 230 14.43 17.33 -7.44
C ASP A 230 14.54 18.39 -6.34
N ASP A 231 13.86 19.53 -6.47
CA ASP A 231 13.84 20.63 -5.51
C ASP A 231 12.83 20.41 -4.38
N GLN A 232 12.01 19.35 -4.43
CA GLN A 232 10.93 19.11 -3.47
C GLN A 232 11.22 17.95 -2.53
N LEU A 233 11.18 18.23 -1.23
CA LEU A 233 11.25 17.22 -0.19
C LEU A 233 9.90 16.51 -0.01
N LYS A 234 9.92 15.18 0.17
CA LYS A 234 8.76 14.35 0.51
C LYS A 234 8.98 13.67 1.86
N ASN A 235 7.93 13.53 2.65
CA ASN A 235 8.02 13.10 4.05
C ASN A 235 7.73 11.62 4.31
N GLY A 236 7.37 10.84 3.30
CA GLY A 236 7.00 9.44 3.47
C GLY A 236 5.68 9.29 4.24
N CYS A 237 5.74 8.62 5.39
CA CYS A 237 4.58 8.23 6.20
C CYS A 237 3.65 7.22 5.50
N SER A 238 4.20 6.35 4.65
CA SER A 238 3.48 5.18 4.13
C SER A 238 2.91 4.36 5.29
N MET A 239 1.68 3.88 5.19
CA MET A 239 0.99 3.20 6.28
C MET A 239 -0.06 2.21 5.79
N VAL A 240 -0.37 1.25 6.65
CA VAL A 240 -1.48 0.32 6.47
C VAL A 240 -2.57 0.67 7.48
N LEU A 241 -3.78 0.88 6.95
CA LEU A 241 -4.98 1.18 7.71
C LEU A 241 -5.87 -0.05 7.72
N ASP A 242 -6.29 -0.42 8.92
CA ASP A 242 -7.10 -1.59 9.13
C ASP A 242 -8.60 -1.29 8.85
N PRO A 243 -9.43 -2.34 8.80
CA PRO A 243 -10.87 -2.26 8.72
C PRO A 243 -11.59 -1.17 9.58
N PHE A 244 -11.06 -0.86 10.77
CA PHE A 244 -11.65 0.10 11.70
C PHE A 244 -11.15 1.53 11.46
N GLY A 245 -10.20 1.70 10.54
CA GLY A 245 -9.52 2.97 10.28
C GLY A 245 -8.27 3.16 11.14
N ASP A 246 -7.84 2.14 11.89
CA ASP A 246 -6.66 2.27 12.74
C ASP A 246 -5.37 2.05 11.94
N VAL A 247 -4.34 2.83 12.24
CA VAL A 247 -2.99 2.62 11.68
C VAL A 247 -2.36 1.40 12.35
N VAL A 248 -2.24 0.31 11.61
CA VAL A 248 -1.66 -0.96 12.11
C VAL A 248 -0.18 -1.12 11.79
N ALA A 249 0.32 -0.38 10.79
CA ALA A 249 1.74 -0.29 10.48
C ALA A 249 2.04 1.06 9.81
N GLU A 250 3.18 1.67 10.12
CA GLU A 250 3.57 2.97 9.56
C GLU A 250 5.09 3.06 9.36
N CYS A 251 5.51 3.54 8.19
CA CYS A 251 6.89 3.88 7.89
C CYS A 251 7.27 5.21 8.55
N ARG A 252 8.12 5.13 9.58
CA ARG A 252 8.60 6.30 10.34
C ARG A 252 10.09 6.61 10.11
N LYS A 253 10.84 5.78 9.39
CA LYS A 253 12.27 6.01 9.14
C LYS A 253 12.47 7.23 8.24
N LEU A 254 13.56 7.99 8.44
CA LEU A 254 13.97 9.09 7.54
C LEU A 254 14.78 8.53 6.36
N GLY A 255 14.18 7.57 5.66
CA GLY A 255 14.78 6.79 4.59
C GLY A 255 13.90 5.60 4.23
N GLU A 256 14.45 4.66 3.47
CA GLU A 256 13.72 3.47 3.01
C GLU A 256 13.19 2.63 4.19
N ALA A 257 11.91 2.28 4.13
CA ALA A 257 11.21 1.44 5.09
C ALA A 257 9.99 0.78 4.46
N MET A 258 9.52 -0.31 5.09
CA MET A 258 8.33 -1.05 4.69
C MET A 258 7.35 -1.12 5.87
N ALA A 259 6.06 -0.91 5.60
CA ALA A 259 4.98 -1.15 6.55
C ALA A 259 4.30 -2.46 6.17
N VAL A 260 4.23 -3.40 7.11
CA VAL A 260 3.67 -4.74 6.91
C VAL A 260 2.58 -4.98 7.94
N ALA A 261 1.45 -5.54 7.51
CA ALA A 261 0.37 -5.91 8.40
C ALA A 261 -0.28 -7.22 7.94
N VAL A 262 -0.78 -8.00 8.91
CA VAL A 262 -1.55 -9.22 8.64
C VAL A 262 -3.00 -8.86 8.41
N CYS A 263 -3.52 -9.24 7.25
CA CYS A 263 -4.92 -9.02 6.87
C CYS A 263 -5.75 -10.28 7.16
N SER A 264 -6.82 -10.13 7.94
CA SER A 264 -7.79 -11.21 8.22
C SER A 264 -9.18 -10.81 7.73
N ARG A 265 -9.89 -11.73 7.07
CA ARG A 265 -11.27 -11.49 6.62
C ARG A 265 -12.25 -11.28 7.79
N GLU A 266 -12.02 -11.90 8.94
CA GLU A 266 -12.85 -11.74 10.14
C GLU A 266 -13.00 -10.26 10.56
N LYS A 267 -11.89 -9.52 10.66
CA LYS A 267 -11.92 -8.07 10.93
C LYS A 267 -12.73 -7.27 9.90
N MET A 268 -12.81 -7.72 8.65
CA MET A 268 -13.62 -7.05 7.62
C MET A 268 -15.10 -7.14 7.96
N GLU A 269 -15.58 -8.29 8.43
CA GLU A 269 -16.99 -8.56 8.73
C GLU A 269 -17.43 -7.91 10.05
N MET A 270 -16.54 -7.91 11.04
CA MET A 270 -16.79 -7.29 12.35
C MET A 270 -16.89 -5.76 12.29
N ALA A 271 -16.11 -5.15 11.40
CA ALA A 271 -16.06 -3.71 11.30
C ALA A 271 -17.39 -3.11 10.81
N GLY A 272 -17.77 -1.98 11.41
CA GLY A 272 -19.07 -1.33 11.18
C GLY A 272 -19.38 -1.09 9.70
N ARG A 273 -18.37 -0.82 8.87
CA ARG A 273 -18.54 -0.57 7.43
C ARG A 273 -19.16 -1.73 6.66
N PHE A 274 -18.96 -2.98 7.07
CA PHE A 274 -19.61 -4.13 6.43
C PHE A 274 -21.13 -4.04 6.62
N ARG A 275 -21.58 -3.63 7.80
CA ARG A 275 -22.99 -3.34 8.11
C ARG A 275 -23.47 -2.09 7.40
N TYR A 276 -22.68 -1.02 7.37
CA TYR A 276 -23.09 0.25 6.75
C TYR A 276 -23.24 0.15 5.23
N ARG A 277 -22.43 -0.68 4.54
CA ARG A 277 -22.61 -0.97 3.12
C ARG A 277 -23.97 -1.60 2.83
N LYS A 278 -24.45 -2.49 3.70
CA LYS A 278 -25.78 -3.13 3.60
C LYS A 278 -26.92 -2.19 3.97
N ALA A 279 -26.67 -1.20 4.85
CA ALA A 279 -27.67 -0.22 5.28
C ALA A 279 -27.84 0.96 4.31
N ARG A 280 -27.10 0.99 3.20
CA ARG A 280 -27.20 2.03 2.16
C ARG A 280 -28.61 2.11 1.57
N ARG A 281 -29.03 3.33 1.23
CA ARG A 281 -30.33 3.65 0.63
C ARG A 281 -30.17 4.43 -0.68
N PRO A 282 -29.74 3.79 -1.79
CA PRO A 282 -29.47 4.46 -3.06
C PRO A 282 -30.64 5.30 -3.59
N GLU A 283 -31.87 4.94 -3.26
CA GLU A 283 -33.06 5.70 -3.61
C GLU A 283 -33.05 7.14 -3.06
N LEU A 284 -32.36 7.39 -1.95
CA LEU A 284 -32.30 8.72 -1.32
C LEU A 284 -31.27 9.66 -1.96
N TYR A 285 -30.18 9.12 -2.51
CA TYR A 285 -29.03 9.94 -2.95
C TYR A 285 -28.55 9.63 -4.37
N GLY A 286 -29.02 8.56 -5.02
CA GLY A 286 -28.56 8.16 -6.34
C GLY A 286 -28.76 9.26 -7.39
N HIS A 287 -29.95 9.88 -7.39
CA HIS A 287 -30.27 11.02 -8.27
C HIS A 287 -29.55 12.34 -7.89
N ILE A 288 -28.91 12.40 -6.72
CA ILE A 288 -28.15 13.57 -6.26
C ILE A 288 -26.69 13.43 -6.69
N VAL A 289 -26.09 12.28 -6.40
CA VAL A 289 -24.69 11.97 -6.70
C VAL A 289 -24.48 11.72 -8.19
N GLY A 290 -25.47 11.14 -8.87
CA GLY A 290 -25.44 10.85 -10.31
C GLY A 290 -25.89 12.00 -11.21
N LYS A 291 -25.97 13.23 -10.72
CA LYS A 291 -26.30 14.39 -11.57
C LYS A 291 -25.17 14.66 -12.56
N ASP A 292 -25.55 15.04 -13.77
CA ASP A 292 -24.61 15.45 -14.80
C ASP A 292 -23.72 16.59 -14.30
N ARG A 293 -22.42 16.44 -14.50
CA ARG A 293 -21.41 17.44 -14.11
C ARG A 293 -20.22 17.38 -15.04
N GLU A 294 -19.74 18.55 -15.43
CA GLU A 294 -18.43 18.70 -16.05
C GLU A 294 -17.34 18.67 -14.97
N SER A 295 -16.50 17.65 -14.99
CA SER A 295 -15.37 17.50 -14.07
C SER A 295 -14.32 18.57 -14.33
N LYS A 296 -13.96 19.34 -13.29
CA LYS A 296 -12.91 20.38 -13.37
C LYS A 296 -11.85 20.12 -12.32
N LEU A 297 -10.63 19.83 -12.77
CA LEU A 297 -9.45 19.73 -11.91
C LEU A 297 -8.70 21.06 -11.95
N ALA A 298 -8.81 21.85 -10.87
CA ALA A 298 -8.06 23.09 -10.72
C ALA A 298 -6.72 22.81 -10.02
N VAL A 299 -5.64 22.80 -10.79
CA VAL A 299 -4.29 22.56 -10.27
C VAL A 299 -3.62 23.90 -10.00
N THR A 300 -3.40 24.22 -8.72
CA THR A 300 -2.93 25.54 -8.25
C THR A 300 -1.56 25.97 -8.77
N TRP A 301 -0.74 25.05 -9.32
CA TRP A 301 0.57 25.39 -9.89
C TRP A 301 0.56 25.58 -11.41
N MET A 302 -0.53 25.26 -12.12
CA MET A 302 -0.62 25.48 -13.58
C MET A 302 -0.94 26.92 -13.96
N SER A 303 -1.19 27.80 -12.99
CA SER A 303 -1.56 29.22 -13.20
C SER A 303 -0.37 30.17 -13.23
N LYS A 304 0.85 29.66 -13.47
CA LYS A 304 2.08 30.47 -13.53
C LYS A 304 2.68 30.44 -14.92
#